data_AF-A0A3N5MFX3-F1
#
_entry.id   AF-A0A3N5MFX3-F1
#
_cell.length_a   1.000
_cell.length_b   1.000
_cell.length_c   1.000
_cell.angle_alpha   90.00
_cell.angle_beta   90.00
_cell.angle_gamma   90.00
#
_symmetry.space_group_name_H-M   'P 1'
#
loop_
_entity.id
_entity.type
_entity.pdbx_description
1 polymer ?
#
loop_
_entity_poly.entity_id
_entity_poly.type
_entity_poly.pdbx_seq_one_letter_code
_entity_poly.pdbx_strand_id
1 'polypeptide(L)'
;MAQQRLDIDERQAVLHTDGGLCRTTQELAESEAFARVLHLYVDRLEAHDPEALAGLGLDGEAGERRAQLLDLLRLLANNPLERFVSVTGGHHDLLARRARLQAFVEGLYDFWRSYDRFMIRHTEIGDEASRPYRTFNETVETLGGLVRALYRDVVENITGTHPRVYRQVAAGCEVGVIAVQRRWPVPARYRELLSGVPFVRHLLMYPPLLLDPPMNARSGRFLEVADNPLDGLTLEREQWLCYPALVGRLTVFVYFHQRFAGLGLSLANLFEIASDEEIAAGPDAVYLFGAPPSALDRFGEQPTVYHDDETSRLLVAAVPLEDRFGYFGYVKKMVLTLHNVAVMKRGLMPFHGAFARVALDDGREANVLIIGDTATGKSETLEALRVIGAGRLRELRVVADDMGSLE
;
A
#
# COMPACT_ATOMS: atom_id res chain seq x y z
N MET A 1 7.07 -20.89 -14.94
CA MET A 1 6.27 -21.04 -13.69
C MET A 1 5.99 -19.63 -13.20
N ALA A 2 4.76 -19.32 -12.77
CA ALA A 2 4.45 -17.98 -12.26
C ALA A 2 5.29 -17.74 -11.00
N GLN A 3 6.14 -16.71 -11.03
CA GLN A 3 6.98 -16.38 -9.88
C GLN A 3 6.11 -15.61 -8.88
N GLN A 4 5.96 -16.19 -7.68
CA GLN A 4 5.30 -15.53 -6.56
C GLN A 4 6.37 -15.23 -5.51
N ARG A 5 6.46 -13.97 -5.09
CA ARG A 5 7.33 -13.55 -4.00
C ARG A 5 6.48 -12.89 -2.93
N LEU A 6 6.51 -13.43 -1.72
CA LEU A 6 5.83 -12.84 -0.58
C LEU A 6 6.88 -12.18 0.30
N ASP A 7 6.93 -10.85 0.34
CA ASP A 7 7.80 -10.11 1.25
C ASP A 7 7.02 -9.77 2.52
N ILE A 8 7.59 -10.08 3.68
CA ILE A 8 6.98 -9.80 4.98
C ILE A 8 7.94 -8.91 5.77
N ASP A 9 7.38 -7.84 6.31
CA ASP A 9 8.01 -6.93 7.27
C ASP A 9 7.20 -6.97 8.59
N GLU A 10 7.56 -6.18 9.60
CA GLU A 10 6.97 -6.24 10.95
C GLU A 10 5.43 -6.19 10.96
N ARG A 11 4.84 -5.40 10.05
CA ARG A 11 3.39 -5.12 10.03
C ARG A 11 2.73 -5.28 8.67
N GLN A 12 3.47 -5.63 7.63
CA GLN A 12 2.89 -5.78 6.30
C GLN A 12 3.37 -7.04 5.58
N ALA A 13 2.52 -7.53 4.69
CA ALA A 13 2.80 -8.64 3.80
C ALA A 13 2.51 -8.19 2.35
N VAL A 14 3.52 -8.23 1.49
CA VAL A 14 3.45 -7.79 0.09
C VAL A 14 3.65 -8.99 -0.82
N LEU A 15 2.58 -9.40 -1.51
CA LEU A 15 2.59 -10.50 -2.46
C LEU A 15 2.82 -9.98 -3.89
N HIS A 16 3.97 -10.28 -4.46
CA HIS A 16 4.31 -9.99 -5.86
C HIS A 16 3.94 -11.18 -6.75
N THR A 17 3.31 -10.92 -7.89
CA THR A 17 2.91 -11.94 -8.88
C THR A 17 2.96 -11.39 -10.30
N ASP A 18 3.23 -12.25 -11.29
CA ASP A 18 3.11 -11.91 -12.72
C ASP A 18 1.74 -12.30 -13.29
N GLY A 19 0.80 -12.77 -12.45
CA GLY A 19 -0.59 -13.05 -12.83
C GLY A 19 -1.09 -14.45 -12.49
N GLY A 20 -0.23 -15.38 -12.07
CA GLY A 20 -0.65 -16.68 -11.55
C GLY A 20 -0.85 -16.63 -10.03
N LEU A 21 -2.03 -17.06 -9.55
CA LEU A 21 -2.32 -17.35 -8.13
C LEU A 21 -2.89 -18.76 -7.95
N CYS A 22 -2.90 -19.21 -6.70
CA CYS A 22 -3.57 -20.45 -6.28
C CYS A 22 -5.05 -20.40 -6.66
N ARG A 23 -5.61 -21.53 -7.09
CA ARG A 23 -7.01 -21.70 -7.49
C ARG A 23 -7.80 -22.59 -6.53
N THR A 24 -7.10 -23.35 -5.69
CA THR A 24 -7.71 -24.27 -4.71
C THR A 24 -7.06 -24.08 -3.34
N THR A 25 -7.73 -24.56 -2.29
CA THR A 25 -7.20 -24.55 -0.91
C THR A 25 -5.97 -25.45 -0.79
N GLN A 26 -5.91 -26.55 -1.56
CA GLN A 26 -4.73 -27.42 -1.64
C GLN A 26 -3.52 -26.68 -2.22
N GLU A 27 -3.69 -26.03 -3.38
CA GLU A 27 -2.61 -25.25 -4.00
C GLU A 27 -2.11 -24.14 -3.06
N LEU A 28 -3.01 -23.51 -2.31
CA LEU A 28 -2.64 -22.52 -1.29
C LEU A 28 -1.83 -23.14 -0.16
N ALA A 29 -2.26 -24.27 0.41
CA ALA A 29 -1.54 -24.95 1.51
C ALA A 29 -0.17 -25.53 1.07
N GLU A 30 -0.04 -25.88 -0.22
CA GLU A 30 1.20 -26.38 -0.80
C GLU A 30 2.17 -25.24 -1.17
N SER A 31 1.69 -24.01 -1.31
CA SER A 31 2.48 -22.85 -1.74
C SER A 31 3.64 -22.52 -0.79
N GLU A 32 4.74 -22.00 -1.36
CA GLU A 32 5.88 -21.47 -0.60
C GLU A 32 5.47 -20.30 0.31
N ALA A 33 4.52 -19.48 -0.15
CA ALA A 33 3.97 -18.37 0.63
C ALA A 33 3.32 -18.86 1.93
N PHE A 34 2.51 -19.91 1.87
CA PHE A 34 1.89 -20.50 3.07
C PHE A 34 2.94 -21.09 4.02
N ALA A 35 3.92 -21.84 3.48
CA ALA A 35 5.02 -22.38 4.29
C ALA A 35 5.81 -21.27 5.01
N ARG A 36 6.11 -20.16 4.31
CA ARG A 36 6.78 -19.00 4.90
C ARG A 36 5.97 -18.37 6.03
N VAL A 37 4.66 -18.17 5.85
CA VAL A 37 3.78 -17.62 6.90
C VAL A 37 3.71 -18.54 8.12
N LEU A 38 3.60 -19.86 7.90
CA LEU A 38 3.63 -20.85 8.97
C LEU A 38 4.94 -20.81 9.76
N HIS A 39 6.08 -20.75 9.08
CA HIS A 39 7.39 -20.70 9.74
C HIS A 39 7.56 -19.44 10.58
N LEU A 40 7.16 -18.27 10.08
CA LEU A 40 7.19 -17.03 10.84
C LEU A 40 6.27 -17.07 12.07
N TYR A 41 5.12 -17.72 11.96
CA TYR A 41 4.23 -17.91 13.10
C TYR A 41 4.86 -18.84 14.15
N VAL A 42 5.49 -19.93 13.72
CA VAL A 42 6.24 -20.83 14.62
C VAL A 42 7.41 -20.11 15.29
N ASP A 43 8.18 -19.29 14.55
CA ASP A 43 9.25 -18.45 15.12
C ASP A 43 8.71 -17.53 16.22
N ARG A 44 7.55 -16.91 15.98
CA ARG A 44 6.88 -16.04 16.95
C ARG A 44 6.46 -16.82 18.20
N LEU A 45 5.89 -18.01 18.05
CA LEU A 45 5.50 -18.87 19.17
C LEU A 45 6.74 -19.34 19.95
N GLU A 46 7.81 -19.77 19.30
CA GLU A 46 9.04 -20.17 19.99
C GLU A 46 9.63 -19.03 20.84
N ALA A 47 9.52 -17.78 20.37
CA ALA A 47 10.01 -16.62 21.09
C ALA A 47 9.10 -16.14 22.24
N HIS A 48 7.77 -16.29 22.12
CA HIS A 48 6.81 -15.64 23.03
C HIS A 48 5.86 -16.59 23.77
N ASP A 49 5.60 -17.77 23.22
CA ASP A 49 4.71 -18.79 23.79
C ASP A 49 5.16 -20.22 23.37
N PRO A 50 6.32 -20.69 23.88
CA PRO A 50 6.85 -22.00 23.54
C PRO A 50 5.97 -23.14 24.08
N GLU A 51 5.16 -22.88 25.11
CA GLU A 51 4.23 -23.86 25.68
C GLU A 51 3.10 -24.21 24.70
N ALA A 52 2.58 -23.23 23.94
CA ALA A 52 1.60 -23.49 22.90
C ALA A 52 2.12 -24.50 21.85
N LEU A 53 3.38 -24.36 21.44
CA LEU A 53 4.01 -25.28 20.48
C LEU A 53 4.29 -26.66 21.11
N ALA A 54 4.84 -26.70 22.32
CA ALA A 54 5.09 -27.95 23.05
C ALA A 54 3.79 -28.72 23.32
N GLY A 55 2.69 -28.00 23.55
CA GLY A 55 1.35 -28.55 23.76
C GLY A 55 0.83 -29.40 22.61
N LEU A 56 1.33 -29.21 21.38
CA LEU A 56 0.98 -30.02 20.21
C LEU A 56 1.57 -31.44 20.26
N GLY A 57 2.67 -31.65 20.99
CA GLY A 57 3.27 -32.98 21.14
C GLY A 57 3.97 -33.52 19.92
N LEU A 58 4.62 -32.64 19.16
CA LEU A 58 5.45 -33.04 18.04
C LEU A 58 6.86 -33.34 18.52
N ASP A 59 7.35 -34.51 18.15
CA ASP A 59 8.69 -34.99 18.50
C ASP A 59 9.71 -34.62 17.42
N GLY A 60 10.98 -34.56 17.82
CA GLY A 60 12.11 -34.28 16.93
C GLY A 60 12.71 -32.89 17.08
N GLU A 61 13.72 -32.60 16.25
CA GLU A 61 14.38 -31.29 16.25
C GLU A 61 13.47 -30.18 15.72
N ALA A 62 13.83 -28.91 15.92
CA ALA A 62 13.00 -27.77 15.50
C ALA A 62 12.63 -27.80 14.00
N GLY A 63 13.58 -28.17 13.13
CA GLY A 63 13.33 -28.30 11.69
C GLY A 63 12.35 -29.44 11.35
N GLU A 64 12.47 -30.58 12.02
CA GLU A 64 11.58 -31.73 11.83
C GLU A 64 10.16 -31.42 12.30
N ARG A 65 10.01 -30.78 13.47
CA ARG A 65 8.71 -30.35 13.99
C ARG A 65 8.01 -29.38 13.04
N ARG A 66 8.76 -28.46 12.42
CA ARG A 66 8.23 -27.52 11.41
C ARG A 66 7.75 -28.24 10.16
N ALA A 67 8.51 -29.22 9.66
CA ALA A 67 8.11 -30.02 8.51
C ALA A 67 6.84 -30.83 8.81
N GLN A 68 6.80 -31.49 9.99
CA GLN A 68 5.62 -32.22 10.46
C GLN A 68 4.37 -31.32 10.55
N LEU A 69 4.50 -30.09 11.06
CA LEU A 69 3.39 -29.13 11.10
C LEU A 69 2.89 -28.77 9.71
N LEU A 70 3.82 -28.46 8.80
CA LEU A 70 3.48 -28.08 7.43
C LEU A 70 2.74 -29.22 6.72
N ASP A 71 3.25 -30.44 6.82
CA ASP A 71 2.65 -31.62 6.21
C ASP A 71 1.29 -31.94 6.86
N LEU A 72 1.17 -31.82 8.18
CA LEU A 72 -0.10 -31.97 8.89
C LEU A 72 -1.16 -30.97 8.38
N LEU A 73 -0.83 -29.69 8.23
CA LEU A 73 -1.77 -28.68 7.76
C LEU A 73 -2.15 -28.89 6.29
N ARG A 74 -1.21 -29.30 5.43
CA ARG A 74 -1.48 -29.67 4.02
C ARG A 74 -2.43 -30.86 3.92
N LEU A 75 -2.24 -31.85 4.78
CA LEU A 75 -3.10 -33.02 4.86
C LEU A 75 -4.51 -32.65 5.35
N LEU A 76 -4.60 -31.82 6.40
CA LEU A 76 -5.85 -31.31 6.97
C LEU A 76 -6.59 -30.33 6.05
N ALA A 77 -5.97 -29.83 4.99
CA ALA A 77 -6.66 -28.98 4.01
C ALA A 77 -7.82 -29.72 3.33
N ASN A 78 -7.75 -31.05 3.18
CA ASN A 78 -8.76 -31.84 2.45
C ASN A 78 -9.18 -33.16 3.12
N ASN A 79 -8.70 -33.44 4.33
CA ASN A 79 -8.94 -34.73 4.98
C ASN A 79 -9.14 -34.57 6.49
N PRO A 80 -10.12 -35.27 7.09
CA PRO A 80 -10.33 -35.27 8.53
C PRO A 80 -9.15 -35.87 9.31
N LEU A 81 -8.88 -35.32 10.50
CA LEU A 81 -7.82 -35.74 11.40
C LEU A 81 -7.87 -37.25 11.71
N GLU A 82 -9.06 -37.82 11.83
CA GLU A 82 -9.29 -39.24 12.13
C GLU A 82 -8.75 -40.18 11.05
N ARG A 83 -8.75 -39.75 9.78
CA ARG A 83 -8.23 -40.57 8.66
C ARG A 83 -6.71 -40.74 8.71
N PHE A 84 -6.01 -39.81 9.34
CA PHE A 84 -4.55 -39.86 9.45
C PHE A 84 -4.10 -40.74 10.59
N VAL A 85 -4.79 -40.62 11.72
CA VAL A 85 -4.49 -41.38 12.92
C VAL A 85 -4.62 -42.88 12.67
N SER A 86 -5.57 -43.29 11.82
CA SER A 86 -5.77 -44.69 11.45
C SER A 86 -4.69 -45.26 10.49
N VAL A 87 -3.92 -44.41 9.81
CA VAL A 87 -2.95 -44.84 8.78
C VAL A 87 -1.51 -44.80 9.30
N THR A 88 -1.13 -43.79 10.09
CA THR A 88 0.28 -43.61 10.52
C THR A 88 0.57 -44.04 11.96
N GLY A 89 -0.42 -44.35 12.79
CA GLY A 89 -0.27 -44.85 14.17
C GLY A 89 0.41 -43.90 15.18
N GLY A 90 1.20 -42.92 14.72
CA GLY A 90 1.94 -41.96 15.54
C GLY A 90 1.14 -40.72 15.95
N HIS A 91 -0.14 -40.60 15.58
CA HIS A 91 -0.95 -39.39 15.82
C HIS A 91 -2.08 -39.57 16.83
N HIS A 92 -2.15 -40.70 17.55
CA HIS A 92 -3.18 -40.90 18.59
C HIS A 92 -3.15 -39.77 19.65
N ASP A 93 -1.97 -39.24 19.93
CA ASP A 93 -1.77 -38.08 20.81
C ASP A 93 -2.39 -36.78 20.25
N LEU A 94 -2.41 -36.59 18.92
CA LEU A 94 -3.01 -35.41 18.30
C LEU A 94 -4.54 -35.38 18.45
N LEU A 95 -5.21 -36.54 18.47
CA LEU A 95 -6.65 -36.60 18.79
C LEU A 95 -6.93 -36.11 20.21
N ALA A 96 -6.11 -36.52 21.19
CA ALA A 96 -6.22 -36.06 22.57
C ALA A 96 -5.89 -34.56 22.71
N ARG A 97 -5.12 -34.00 21.78
CA ARG A 97 -4.67 -32.60 21.75
C ARG A 97 -5.45 -31.73 20.75
N ARG A 98 -6.60 -32.21 20.25
CA ARG A 98 -7.44 -31.53 19.24
C ARG A 98 -7.68 -30.05 19.54
N ALA A 99 -8.05 -29.72 20.78
CA ALA A 99 -8.32 -28.35 21.18
C ALA A 99 -7.07 -27.44 21.04
N ARG A 100 -5.87 -27.97 21.29
CA ARG A 100 -4.61 -27.23 21.13
C ARG A 100 -4.27 -27.03 19.66
N LEU A 101 -4.49 -28.06 18.83
CA LEU A 101 -4.29 -27.96 17.38
C LEU A 101 -5.26 -26.95 16.75
N GLN A 102 -6.52 -26.94 17.18
CA GLN A 102 -7.49 -25.93 16.76
C GLN A 102 -7.02 -24.52 17.15
N ALA A 103 -6.64 -24.31 18.41
CA ALA A 103 -6.14 -23.00 18.88
C ALA A 103 -4.89 -22.55 18.11
N PHE A 104 -4.00 -23.48 17.75
CA PHE A 104 -2.84 -23.19 16.90
C PHE A 104 -3.25 -22.68 15.52
N VAL A 105 -4.23 -23.32 14.87
CA VAL A 105 -4.73 -22.91 13.54
C VAL A 105 -5.48 -21.58 13.60
N GLU A 106 -6.27 -21.35 14.65
CA GLU A 106 -6.92 -20.06 14.90
C GLU A 106 -5.87 -18.94 15.07
N GLY A 107 -4.83 -19.19 15.86
CA GLY A 107 -3.74 -18.24 16.05
C GLY A 107 -2.92 -18.00 14.78
N LEU A 108 -2.68 -19.01 13.95
CA LEU A 108 -2.03 -18.85 12.63
C LEU A 108 -2.87 -17.97 11.70
N TYR A 109 -4.18 -18.17 11.69
CA TYR A 109 -5.10 -17.38 10.89
C TYR A 109 -5.16 -15.92 11.35
N ASP A 110 -5.20 -15.68 12.67
CA ASP A 110 -5.14 -14.34 13.24
C ASP A 110 -3.77 -13.67 13.05
N PHE A 111 -2.69 -14.44 13.09
CA PHE A 111 -1.35 -13.96 12.76
C PHE A 111 -1.27 -13.45 11.31
N TRP A 112 -1.76 -14.21 10.33
CA TRP A 112 -1.87 -13.74 8.95
C TRP A 112 -2.73 -12.48 8.82
N ARG A 113 -3.83 -12.44 9.57
CA ARG A 113 -4.77 -11.31 9.60
C ARG A 113 -4.22 -10.05 10.28
N SER A 114 -3.15 -10.16 11.05
CA SER A 114 -2.54 -9.04 11.76
C SER A 114 -1.70 -8.11 10.88
N TYR A 115 -1.30 -8.56 9.69
CA TYR A 115 -0.55 -7.75 8.72
C TYR A 115 -1.46 -6.82 7.90
N ASP A 116 -0.95 -5.69 7.44
CA ASP A 116 -1.49 -4.99 6.27
C ASP A 116 -1.09 -5.78 5.01
N ARG A 117 -2.06 -6.23 4.21
CA ARG A 117 -1.80 -7.18 3.10
C ARG A 117 -1.95 -6.51 1.74
N PHE A 118 -0.87 -6.49 0.98
CA PHE A 118 -0.79 -5.92 -0.36
C PHE A 118 -0.58 -7.02 -1.40
N MET A 119 -1.17 -6.84 -2.59
CA MET A 119 -0.86 -7.64 -3.78
C MET A 119 -0.38 -6.73 -4.89
N ILE A 120 0.80 -7.00 -5.44
CA ILE A 120 1.36 -6.27 -6.57
C ILE A 120 1.48 -7.22 -7.76
N ARG A 121 0.64 -7.00 -8.77
CA ARG A 121 0.77 -7.67 -10.06
C ARG A 121 1.72 -6.86 -10.95
N HIS A 122 2.85 -7.44 -11.30
CA HIS A 122 3.78 -6.85 -12.27
C HIS A 122 3.31 -7.17 -13.68
N THR A 123 3.44 -6.22 -14.60
CA THR A 123 3.05 -6.38 -16.00
C THR A 123 4.03 -5.63 -16.89
N GLU A 124 4.35 -6.24 -18.02
CA GLU A 124 5.24 -5.64 -19.03
C GLU A 124 4.49 -4.67 -19.95
N ILE A 125 5.26 -3.81 -20.63
CA ILE A 125 4.73 -2.88 -21.62
C ILE A 125 4.11 -3.68 -22.77
N GLY A 126 2.83 -3.44 -23.07
CA GLY A 126 2.14 -4.04 -24.22
C GLY A 126 1.25 -5.26 -23.92
N ASP A 127 1.28 -5.79 -22.69
CA ASP A 127 0.39 -6.88 -22.24
C ASP A 127 -1.01 -6.39 -21.77
N GLU A 128 -1.35 -5.14 -22.11
CA GLU A 128 -2.58 -4.46 -21.69
C GLU A 128 -3.81 -4.81 -22.55
N ALA A 129 -3.61 -5.56 -23.63
CA ALA A 129 -4.64 -5.89 -24.61
C ALA A 129 -5.81 -6.72 -24.03
N SER A 130 -5.65 -7.34 -22.87
CA SER A 130 -6.68 -8.18 -22.23
C SER A 130 -7.17 -7.61 -20.90
N ARG A 131 -8.05 -6.59 -20.91
CA ARG A 131 -8.72 -5.95 -19.72
C ARG A 131 -8.17 -6.40 -18.34
N PRO A 132 -6.91 -6.08 -18.01
CA PRO A 132 -6.15 -6.87 -17.01
C PRO A 132 -6.72 -6.71 -15.61
N TYR A 133 -7.38 -5.57 -15.38
CA TYR A 133 -8.02 -5.17 -14.14
C TYR A 133 -9.20 -6.07 -13.73
N ARG A 134 -9.99 -6.62 -14.67
CA ARG A 134 -11.13 -7.48 -14.29
C ARG A 134 -10.65 -8.79 -13.71
N THR A 135 -9.79 -9.48 -14.45
CA THR A 135 -9.14 -10.72 -14.01
C THR A 135 -8.36 -10.47 -12.73
N PHE A 136 -7.69 -9.32 -12.61
CA PHE A 136 -6.97 -8.95 -11.39
C PHE A 136 -7.89 -8.78 -10.18
N ASN A 137 -9.01 -8.06 -10.32
CA ASN A 137 -9.95 -7.89 -9.21
C ASN A 137 -10.50 -9.24 -8.74
N GLU A 138 -10.94 -10.09 -9.68
CA GLU A 138 -11.38 -11.46 -9.38
C GLU A 138 -10.29 -12.28 -8.69
N THR A 139 -9.03 -12.10 -9.09
CA THR A 139 -7.87 -12.77 -8.51
C THR A 139 -7.65 -12.37 -7.05
N VAL A 140 -7.73 -11.07 -6.72
CA VAL A 140 -7.61 -10.56 -5.34
C VAL A 140 -8.76 -11.08 -4.46
N GLU A 141 -10.00 -11.06 -4.98
CA GLU A 141 -11.18 -11.58 -4.27
C GLU A 141 -11.08 -13.08 -4.01
N THR A 142 -10.67 -13.83 -5.03
CA THR A 142 -10.52 -15.28 -4.97
C THR A 142 -9.49 -15.67 -3.92
N LEU A 143 -8.34 -14.98 -3.84
CA LEU A 143 -7.35 -15.25 -2.81
C LEU A 143 -7.93 -15.10 -1.40
N GLY A 144 -8.68 -14.02 -1.14
CA GLY A 144 -9.35 -13.85 0.15
C GLY A 144 -10.35 -14.96 0.46
N GLY A 145 -11.08 -15.43 -0.57
CA GLY A 145 -11.96 -16.59 -0.48
C GLY A 145 -11.22 -17.87 -0.12
N LEU A 146 -10.10 -18.15 -0.78
CA LEU A 146 -9.27 -19.34 -0.56
C LEU A 146 -8.63 -19.36 0.82
N VAL A 147 -8.12 -18.23 1.33
CA VAL A 147 -7.57 -18.16 2.69
C VAL A 147 -8.65 -18.46 3.73
N ARG A 148 -9.85 -17.90 3.58
CA ARG A 148 -10.98 -18.20 4.47
C ARG A 148 -11.43 -19.65 4.37
N ALA A 149 -11.48 -20.20 3.16
CA ALA A 149 -11.86 -21.58 2.91
C ALA A 149 -10.86 -22.54 3.56
N LEU A 150 -9.56 -22.38 3.30
CA LEU A 150 -8.51 -23.21 3.87
C LEU A 150 -8.56 -23.23 5.41
N TYR A 151 -8.71 -22.05 6.04
CA TYR A 151 -8.86 -21.98 7.50
C TYR A 151 -10.07 -22.80 7.98
N ARG A 152 -11.24 -22.64 7.33
CA ARG A 152 -12.46 -23.36 7.71
C ARG A 152 -12.30 -24.86 7.49
N ASP A 153 -11.80 -25.28 6.34
CA ASP A 153 -11.59 -26.68 5.98
C ASP A 153 -10.67 -27.36 7.00
N VAL A 154 -9.56 -26.71 7.37
CA VAL A 154 -8.63 -27.24 8.37
C VAL A 154 -9.29 -27.33 9.75
N VAL A 155 -10.03 -26.31 10.20
CA VAL A 155 -10.73 -26.36 11.50
C VAL A 155 -11.85 -27.42 11.50
N GLU A 156 -12.60 -27.57 10.42
CA GLU A 156 -13.62 -28.60 10.28
C GLU A 156 -13.00 -30.00 10.29
N ASN A 157 -11.89 -30.19 9.58
CA ASN A 157 -11.13 -31.44 9.56
C ASN A 157 -10.45 -31.74 10.92
N ILE A 158 -10.13 -30.72 11.71
CA ILE A 158 -9.66 -30.87 13.10
C ILE A 158 -10.81 -31.19 14.04
N THR A 159 -12.01 -30.62 13.88
CA THR A 159 -13.10 -30.72 14.87
C THR A 159 -14.13 -31.81 14.56
N GLY A 160 -14.25 -32.23 13.31
CA GLY A 160 -15.32 -33.11 12.83
C GLY A 160 -16.70 -32.45 12.84
N THR A 161 -16.78 -31.13 13.01
CA THR A 161 -18.04 -30.38 13.12
C THR A 161 -18.03 -29.15 12.22
N HIS A 162 -19.18 -28.81 11.66
CA HIS A 162 -19.34 -27.59 10.88
C HIS A 162 -19.76 -26.41 11.76
N PRO A 163 -19.13 -25.24 11.64
CA PRO A 163 -19.58 -24.04 12.33
C PRO A 163 -20.97 -23.64 11.85
N ARG A 164 -21.85 -23.27 12.80
CA ARG A 164 -23.18 -22.74 12.48
C ARG A 164 -23.16 -21.23 12.19
N VAL A 165 -22.08 -20.56 12.55
CA VAL A 165 -21.88 -19.11 12.38
C VAL A 165 -20.60 -18.89 11.58
N TYR A 166 -20.73 -18.28 10.40
CA TYR A 166 -19.61 -17.96 9.54
C TYR A 166 -19.31 -16.47 9.61
N ARG A 167 -18.11 -16.11 10.08
CA ARG A 167 -17.63 -14.72 10.02
C ARG A 167 -16.93 -14.48 8.68
N GLN A 168 -17.29 -13.40 8.01
CA GLN A 168 -16.68 -12.95 6.74
C GLN A 168 -15.67 -11.85 7.04
N VAL A 169 -14.57 -12.24 7.69
CA VAL A 169 -13.50 -11.29 8.04
C VAL A 169 -12.56 -11.05 6.85
N ALA A 170 -11.94 -9.88 6.81
CA ALA A 170 -10.87 -9.59 5.86
C ALA A 170 -9.70 -10.56 6.11
N ALA A 171 -9.35 -11.32 5.07
CA ALA A 171 -8.29 -12.34 5.10
C ALA A 171 -7.50 -12.43 3.78
N GLY A 172 -7.97 -11.75 2.73
CA GLY A 172 -7.18 -11.54 1.52
C GLY A 172 -6.35 -10.26 1.62
N CYS A 173 -5.84 -9.80 0.49
CA CYS A 173 -5.18 -8.51 0.40
C CYS A 173 -6.19 -7.36 0.54
N GLU A 174 -5.81 -6.32 1.26
CA GLU A 174 -6.60 -5.09 1.44
C GLU A 174 -6.37 -4.11 0.31
N VAL A 175 -5.20 -4.17 -0.32
CA VAL A 175 -4.88 -3.37 -1.50
C VAL A 175 -4.28 -4.26 -2.59
N GLY A 176 -4.88 -4.23 -3.78
CA GLY A 176 -4.35 -4.80 -5.01
C GLY A 176 -3.83 -3.71 -5.93
N VAL A 177 -2.66 -3.92 -6.52
CA VAL A 177 -1.98 -2.98 -7.42
C VAL A 177 -1.63 -3.69 -8.72
N ILE A 178 -1.93 -3.05 -9.86
CA ILE A 178 -1.30 -3.40 -11.14
C ILE A 178 -0.16 -2.40 -11.35
N ALA A 179 1.06 -2.93 -11.30
CA ALA A 179 2.30 -2.20 -11.47
C ALA A 179 2.87 -2.50 -12.86
N VAL A 180 3.04 -1.47 -13.69
CA VAL A 180 3.44 -1.62 -15.09
C VAL A 180 4.72 -0.85 -15.35
N GLN A 181 5.67 -1.49 -16.02
CA GLN A 181 6.85 -0.80 -16.53
C GLN A 181 6.41 0.25 -17.54
N ARG A 182 6.99 1.46 -17.46
CA ARG A 182 6.63 2.57 -18.34
C ARG A 182 7.87 3.34 -18.74
N ARG A 183 7.84 3.89 -19.96
CA ARG A 183 8.89 4.74 -20.49
C ARG A 183 8.43 6.19 -20.42
N TRP A 184 9.32 7.05 -19.96
CA TRP A 184 9.17 8.50 -19.96
C TRP A 184 10.54 9.11 -20.27
N PRO A 185 10.63 10.38 -20.68
CA PRO A 185 11.89 11.02 -21.08
C PRO A 185 12.79 11.34 -19.88
N VAL A 186 13.33 10.30 -19.22
CA VAL A 186 14.18 10.44 -18.03
C VAL A 186 15.44 11.24 -18.35
N PRO A 187 15.70 12.37 -17.66
CA PRO A 187 16.96 13.10 -17.81
C PRO A 187 18.15 12.19 -17.52
N ALA A 188 19.26 12.40 -18.24
CA ALA A 188 20.40 11.47 -18.23
C ALA A 188 20.93 11.19 -16.81
N ARG A 189 20.98 12.22 -15.95
CA ARG A 189 21.43 12.12 -14.55
C ARG A 189 20.60 11.13 -13.71
N TYR A 190 19.30 11.04 -13.96
CA TYR A 190 18.38 10.21 -13.16
C TYR A 190 18.09 8.85 -13.80
N ARG A 191 18.58 8.61 -15.02
CA ARG A 191 18.21 7.44 -15.81
C ARG A 191 18.55 6.13 -15.11
N GLU A 192 19.76 6.04 -14.56
CA GLU A 192 20.20 4.84 -13.84
C GLU A 192 19.42 4.62 -12.54
N LEU A 193 19.02 5.69 -11.85
CA LEU A 193 18.30 5.60 -10.59
C LEU A 193 16.82 5.22 -10.76
N LEU A 194 16.13 5.88 -11.70
CA LEU A 194 14.66 5.88 -11.76
C LEU A 194 14.06 4.98 -12.85
N SER A 195 14.82 4.66 -13.89
CA SER A 195 14.29 3.81 -14.97
C SER A 195 14.01 2.41 -14.45
N GLY A 196 13.00 1.72 -14.97
CA GLY A 196 12.72 0.32 -14.62
C GLY A 196 12.01 0.11 -13.28
N VAL A 197 11.68 1.16 -12.53
CA VAL A 197 10.72 1.07 -11.42
C VAL A 197 9.30 1.05 -12.02
N PRO A 198 8.45 0.06 -11.67
CA PRO A 198 7.12 -0.02 -12.25
C PRO A 198 6.17 1.05 -11.67
N PHE A 199 5.29 1.60 -12.52
CA PHE A 199 4.27 2.56 -12.13
C PHE A 199 2.97 1.89 -11.72
N VAL A 200 2.36 2.42 -10.66
CA VAL A 200 0.99 2.09 -10.25
C VAL A 200 0.04 2.59 -11.36
N ARG A 201 -0.71 1.67 -11.98
CA ARG A 201 -1.71 2.00 -13.02
C ARG A 201 -3.13 1.75 -12.58
N HIS A 202 -3.34 0.68 -11.81
CA HIS A 202 -4.64 0.37 -11.23
C HIS A 202 -4.46 0.01 -9.77
N LEU A 203 -5.45 0.40 -8.98
CA LEU A 203 -5.45 0.20 -7.56
C LEU A 203 -6.86 -0.24 -7.14
N LEU A 204 -6.94 -1.38 -6.46
CA LEU A 204 -8.14 -1.93 -5.84
C LEU A 204 -7.97 -1.85 -4.33
N MET A 205 -8.86 -1.16 -3.63
CA MET A 205 -8.85 -1.08 -2.15
C MET A 205 -10.10 -1.71 -1.57
N TYR A 206 -9.94 -2.47 -0.48
CA TYR A 206 -11.04 -2.99 0.34
C TYR A 206 -11.17 -2.15 1.62
N PRO A 207 -12.12 -1.19 1.67
CA PRO A 207 -12.36 -0.42 2.88
C PRO A 207 -13.03 -1.26 3.98
N PRO A 208 -12.83 -0.91 5.28
CA PRO A 208 -11.96 0.16 5.75
C PRO A 208 -10.48 -0.27 5.69
N LEU A 209 -9.64 0.55 5.04
CA LEU A 209 -8.20 0.38 5.06
C LEU A 209 -7.66 1.10 6.30
N LEU A 210 -7.43 0.34 7.37
CA LEU A 210 -6.92 0.86 8.64
C LEU A 210 -5.41 0.60 8.73
N LEU A 211 -4.64 1.47 8.09
CA LEU A 211 -3.18 1.44 8.21
C LEU A 211 -2.78 1.99 9.57
N ASP A 212 -1.82 1.34 10.24
CA ASP A 212 -1.19 1.84 11.45
C ASP A 212 0.24 2.32 11.13
N PRO A 213 0.39 3.56 10.62
CA PRO A 213 1.69 4.07 10.23
C PRO A 213 2.64 4.19 11.43
N PRO A 214 3.96 4.03 11.26
CA PRO A 214 4.92 4.12 12.36
C PRO A 214 4.82 5.42 13.18
N MET A 215 4.33 6.50 12.57
CA MET A 215 4.11 7.79 13.23
C MET A 215 2.73 8.37 12.90
N ASN A 216 2.18 9.16 13.83
CA ASN A 216 0.86 9.82 13.69
C ASN A 216 0.93 11.34 13.41
N ALA A 217 2.13 11.92 13.44
CA ALA A 217 2.36 13.33 13.20
C ALA A 217 3.66 13.57 12.45
N ARG A 218 3.71 14.68 11.70
CA ARG A 218 4.90 15.16 11.01
C ARG A 218 5.65 16.15 11.89
N SER A 219 6.96 16.01 12.02
CA SER A 219 7.84 17.05 12.57
C SER A 219 8.69 17.71 11.47
N GLY A 220 9.33 18.83 11.79
CA GLY A 220 10.24 19.51 10.86
C GLY A 220 9.58 20.30 9.73
N ARG A 221 10.40 20.69 8.76
CA ARG A 221 10.02 21.47 7.57
C ARG A 221 10.69 20.88 6.34
N PHE A 222 10.09 21.10 5.17
CA PHE A 222 10.76 20.78 3.92
C PHE A 222 11.71 21.90 3.55
N LEU A 223 12.98 21.54 3.35
CA LEU A 223 14.04 22.48 3.10
C LEU A 223 14.49 22.37 1.65
N GLU A 224 14.61 23.52 1.00
CA GLU A 224 15.31 23.63 -0.27
C GLU A 224 16.81 23.48 -0.01
N VAL A 225 17.49 22.66 -0.81
CA VAL A 225 18.93 22.43 -0.71
C VAL A 225 19.62 22.68 -2.05
N ALA A 226 20.87 23.12 -1.98
CA ALA A 226 21.68 23.41 -3.17
C ALA A 226 22.15 22.13 -3.88
N ASP A 227 22.42 21.06 -3.12
CA ASP A 227 22.87 19.79 -3.67
C ASP A 227 21.69 18.87 -3.95
N ASN A 228 21.79 18.09 -5.03
CA ASN A 228 20.74 17.18 -5.42
C ASN A 228 20.61 16.02 -4.40
N PRO A 229 19.44 15.80 -3.79
CA PRO A 229 19.26 14.76 -2.79
C PRO A 229 19.30 13.33 -3.37
N LEU A 230 19.23 13.20 -4.70
CA LEU A 230 19.28 11.90 -5.38
C LEU A 230 20.71 11.48 -5.76
N ASP A 231 21.70 12.36 -5.61
CA ASP A 231 23.09 12.05 -5.95
C ASP A 231 23.69 11.00 -5.02
N GLY A 232 24.26 9.97 -5.64
CA GLY A 232 24.91 8.85 -4.95
C GLY A 232 23.94 7.78 -4.46
N LEU A 233 22.64 7.88 -4.80
CA LEU A 233 21.67 6.85 -4.48
C LEU A 233 21.77 5.65 -5.41
N THR A 234 21.39 4.49 -4.90
CA THR A 234 21.14 3.27 -5.66
C THR A 234 19.89 2.62 -5.09
N LEU A 235 18.98 2.16 -5.96
CA LEU A 235 17.72 1.54 -5.54
C LEU A 235 17.72 0.05 -5.88
N GLU A 236 17.23 -0.76 -4.95
CA GLU A 236 16.80 -2.13 -5.20
C GLU A 236 15.42 -2.11 -5.85
N ARG A 237 15.37 -2.00 -7.19
CA ARG A 237 14.16 -1.63 -7.94
C ARG A 237 12.95 -2.50 -7.66
N GLU A 238 13.16 -3.76 -7.32
CA GLU A 238 12.13 -4.73 -6.98
C GLU A 238 11.41 -4.43 -5.66
N GLN A 239 11.97 -3.53 -4.85
CA GLN A 239 11.38 -3.03 -3.60
C GLN A 239 10.72 -1.64 -3.78
N TRP A 240 10.66 -1.11 -5.00
CA TRP A 240 10.13 0.22 -5.27
C TRP A 240 8.95 0.17 -6.22
N LEU A 241 8.01 1.08 -5.99
CA LEU A 241 6.93 1.42 -6.89
C LEU A 241 6.97 2.93 -7.12
N CYS A 242 6.41 3.39 -8.23
CA CYS A 242 6.09 4.81 -8.35
C CYS A 242 4.60 5.05 -8.59
N TYR A 243 4.05 5.96 -7.80
CA TYR A 243 2.73 6.51 -7.96
C TYR A 243 2.83 7.79 -8.79
N PRO A 244 2.36 7.81 -10.05
CA PRO A 244 2.38 9.01 -10.87
C PRO A 244 1.17 9.88 -10.50
N ALA A 245 1.33 10.77 -9.53
CA ALA A 245 0.25 11.62 -9.02
C ALA A 245 -0.02 12.79 -9.98
N LEU A 246 -1.29 12.92 -10.39
CA LEU A 246 -1.79 14.13 -11.03
C LEU A 246 -2.26 15.11 -9.94
N VAL A 247 -1.54 16.22 -9.79
CA VAL A 247 -1.74 17.24 -8.77
C VAL A 247 -2.15 18.53 -9.45
N GLY A 248 -3.46 18.77 -9.55
CA GLY A 248 -3.99 19.87 -10.37
C GLY A 248 -3.67 19.65 -11.85
N ARG A 249 -2.77 20.46 -12.40
CA ARG A 249 -2.30 20.34 -13.80
C ARG A 249 -0.84 19.86 -13.91
N LEU A 250 -0.26 19.44 -12.78
CA LEU A 250 1.13 19.01 -12.68
C LEU A 250 1.21 17.51 -12.45
N THR A 251 2.25 16.89 -12.97
CA THR A 251 2.51 15.47 -12.75
C THR A 251 3.69 15.33 -11.78
N VAL A 252 3.48 14.63 -10.66
CA VAL A 252 4.52 14.33 -9.67
C VAL A 252 4.72 12.82 -9.61
N PHE A 253 5.92 12.35 -9.95
CA PHE A 253 6.27 10.94 -9.80
C PHE A 253 6.78 10.67 -8.39
N VAL A 254 5.93 10.04 -7.57
CA VAL A 254 6.26 9.65 -6.20
C VAL A 254 6.76 8.21 -6.19
N TYR A 255 8.07 8.05 -6.17
CA TYR A 255 8.74 6.77 -5.95
C TYR A 255 8.73 6.47 -4.45
N PHE A 256 8.21 5.31 -4.06
CA PHE A 256 8.19 4.91 -2.66
C PHE A 256 8.72 3.49 -2.45
N HIS A 257 9.43 3.30 -1.35
CA HIS A 257 9.89 2.00 -0.91
C HIS A 257 8.70 1.14 -0.45
N GLN A 258 8.72 -0.17 -0.71
CA GLN A 258 7.62 -1.08 -0.39
C GLN A 258 7.28 -1.13 1.10
N ARG A 259 8.26 -0.88 1.98
CA ARG A 259 8.04 -0.71 3.44
C ARG A 259 7.04 0.41 3.76
N PHE A 260 6.90 1.40 2.88
CA PHE A 260 5.91 2.47 2.96
C PHE A 260 4.79 2.31 1.93
N ALA A 261 4.50 1.09 1.47
CA ALA A 261 3.47 0.83 0.45
C ALA A 261 2.09 1.38 0.85
N GLY A 262 1.66 1.14 2.10
CA GLY A 262 0.40 1.69 2.60
C GLY A 262 0.32 3.22 2.47
N LEU A 263 1.40 3.93 2.78
CA LEU A 263 1.48 5.39 2.69
C LEU A 263 1.52 5.91 1.25
N GLY A 264 2.33 5.28 0.40
CA GLY A 264 2.45 5.64 -1.02
C GLY A 264 1.16 5.39 -1.79
N LEU A 265 0.52 4.24 -1.57
CA LEU A 265 -0.73 3.85 -2.23
C LEU A 265 -1.93 4.66 -1.73
N SER A 266 -1.89 5.18 -0.50
CA SER A 266 -2.92 6.08 0.04
C SER A 266 -3.02 7.42 -0.69
N LEU A 267 -2.05 7.77 -1.56
CA LEU A 267 -2.15 8.94 -2.43
C LEU A 267 -3.39 8.88 -3.35
N ALA A 268 -3.87 7.69 -3.71
CA ALA A 268 -5.07 7.52 -4.53
C ALA A 268 -6.35 8.06 -3.88
N ASN A 269 -6.36 8.32 -2.58
CA ASN A 269 -7.47 9.00 -1.91
C ASN A 269 -7.47 10.52 -2.13
N LEU A 270 -6.38 11.09 -2.65
CA LEU A 270 -6.19 12.54 -2.79
C LEU A 270 -5.89 12.99 -4.22
N PHE A 271 -5.12 12.20 -4.96
CA PHE A 271 -4.64 12.54 -6.30
C PHE A 271 -5.07 11.46 -7.27
N GLU A 272 -5.40 11.87 -8.49
CA GLU A 272 -5.64 10.93 -9.56
C GLU A 272 -4.31 10.32 -10.03
N ILE A 273 -4.38 9.09 -10.57
CA ILE A 273 -3.23 8.47 -11.22
C ILE A 273 -3.13 9.06 -12.63
N ALA A 274 -1.97 9.62 -12.98
CA ALA A 274 -1.74 10.26 -14.28
C ALA A 274 -2.02 9.31 -15.46
N SER A 275 -2.50 9.85 -16.57
CA SER A 275 -2.74 9.12 -17.82
C SER A 275 -1.43 8.66 -18.47
N ASP A 276 -1.51 7.80 -19.47
CA ASP A 276 -0.30 7.37 -20.21
C ASP A 276 0.32 8.54 -21.01
N GLU A 277 -0.51 9.47 -21.52
CA GLU A 277 -0.04 10.70 -22.15
C GLU A 277 0.70 11.62 -21.17
N GLU A 278 0.15 11.80 -19.96
CA GLU A 278 0.77 12.62 -18.91
C GLU A 278 2.08 12.00 -18.43
N ILE A 279 2.15 10.67 -18.30
CA ILE A 279 3.39 9.96 -17.99
C ILE A 279 4.43 10.13 -19.10
N ALA A 280 4.01 9.99 -20.36
CA ALA A 280 4.89 10.13 -21.52
C ALA A 280 5.41 11.56 -21.71
N ALA A 281 4.63 12.57 -21.34
CA ALA A 281 5.05 13.97 -21.30
C ALA A 281 6.17 14.23 -20.27
N GLY A 282 6.22 13.41 -19.22
CA GLY A 282 7.20 13.49 -18.14
C GLY A 282 6.69 14.30 -16.94
N PRO A 283 7.32 14.13 -15.76
CA PRO A 283 6.89 14.79 -14.54
C PRO A 283 7.43 16.21 -14.43
N ASP A 284 6.73 17.04 -13.67
CA ASP A 284 7.21 18.33 -13.16
C ASP A 284 8.10 18.17 -11.92
N ALA A 285 7.86 17.09 -11.16
CA ALA A 285 8.65 16.76 -9.99
C ALA A 285 8.79 15.25 -9.78
N VAL A 286 9.92 14.84 -9.22
CA VAL A 286 10.19 13.48 -8.73
C VAL A 286 10.38 13.53 -7.23
N TYR A 287 9.81 12.57 -6.52
CA TYR A 287 9.96 12.46 -5.08
C TYR A 287 10.28 11.01 -4.68
N LEU A 288 11.41 10.80 -3.99
CA LEU A 288 11.77 9.52 -3.38
C LEU A 288 11.38 9.48 -1.91
N PHE A 289 10.36 8.71 -1.59
CA PHE A 289 9.88 8.49 -0.23
C PHE A 289 10.38 7.13 0.30
N GLY A 290 11.27 7.17 1.29
CA GLY A 290 11.95 5.97 1.77
C GLY A 290 13.32 5.77 1.10
N ALA A 291 14.05 6.85 0.83
CA ALA A 291 15.42 6.76 0.30
C ALA A 291 16.40 6.19 1.34
N PRO A 292 17.51 5.55 0.93
CA PRO A 292 18.56 5.09 1.85
C PRO A 292 19.02 6.19 2.82
N PRO A 293 18.87 6.01 4.16
CA PRO A 293 19.12 7.08 5.12
C PRO A 293 20.54 7.65 5.06
N SER A 294 21.54 6.78 4.94
CA SER A 294 22.96 7.16 4.94
C SER A 294 23.34 8.15 3.83
N ALA A 295 22.61 8.16 2.72
CA ALA A 295 22.86 9.09 1.63
C ALA A 295 22.26 10.48 1.87
N LEU A 296 21.29 10.58 2.79
CA LEU A 296 20.62 11.81 3.16
C LEU A 296 21.16 12.46 4.43
N ASP A 297 21.98 11.77 5.22
CA ASP A 297 22.63 12.29 6.45
C ASP A 297 23.35 13.62 6.23
N ARG A 298 23.89 13.86 5.03
CA ARG A 298 24.56 15.11 4.65
C ARG A 298 23.65 16.34 4.73
N PHE A 299 22.33 16.16 4.74
CA PHE A 299 21.34 17.22 4.84
C PHE A 299 20.86 17.46 6.28
N GLY A 300 21.54 16.89 7.28
CA GLY A 300 21.31 17.13 8.70
C GLY A 300 20.38 16.12 9.36
N GLU A 301 20.04 16.37 10.63
CA GLU A 301 19.30 15.41 11.47
C GLU A 301 17.89 15.10 10.97
N GLN A 302 17.28 15.99 10.19
CA GLN A 302 15.95 15.82 9.63
C GLN A 302 15.96 16.09 8.12
N PRO A 303 16.48 15.15 7.31
CA PRO A 303 16.78 15.41 5.91
C PRO A 303 15.54 15.21 5.03
N THR A 304 14.50 16.02 5.27
CA THR A 304 13.32 16.12 4.43
C THR A 304 13.49 17.28 3.46
N VAL A 305 14.06 16.99 2.29
CA VAL A 305 14.64 18.02 1.43
C VAL A 305 14.12 17.95 0.01
N TYR A 306 14.17 19.09 -0.68
CA TYR A 306 13.94 19.18 -2.12
C TYR A 306 14.99 20.09 -2.77
N HIS A 307 15.19 19.91 -4.07
CA HIS A 307 16.15 20.64 -4.88
C HIS A 307 15.52 20.94 -6.23
N ASP A 308 15.86 22.11 -6.77
CA ASP A 308 15.42 22.57 -8.07
C ASP A 308 16.52 22.35 -9.11
N ASP A 309 16.43 21.24 -9.84
CA ASP A 309 17.35 20.96 -10.94
C ASP A 309 16.93 21.75 -12.18
N GLU A 310 17.39 23.00 -12.26
CA GLU A 310 17.13 23.89 -13.39
C GLU A 310 17.65 23.32 -14.73
N THR A 311 18.71 22.51 -14.71
CA THR A 311 19.31 21.93 -15.92
C THR A 311 18.35 20.90 -16.52
N SER A 312 17.77 20.04 -15.68
CA SER A 312 16.78 19.05 -16.10
C SER A 312 15.36 19.60 -16.15
N ARG A 313 15.14 20.83 -15.66
CA ARG A 313 13.83 21.45 -15.42
C ARG A 313 12.92 20.54 -14.58
N LEU A 314 13.48 19.99 -13.50
CA LEU A 314 12.81 19.00 -12.66
C LEU A 314 13.02 19.34 -11.18
N LEU A 315 11.94 19.41 -10.41
CA LEU A 315 12.05 19.44 -8.96
C LEU A 315 12.28 18.02 -8.45
N VAL A 316 13.24 17.85 -7.55
CA VAL A 316 13.56 16.54 -6.97
C VAL A 316 13.50 16.61 -5.45
N ALA A 317 12.89 15.63 -4.82
CA ALA A 317 12.79 15.54 -3.37
C ALA A 317 13.17 14.15 -2.87
N ALA A 318 13.62 14.09 -1.62
CA ALA A 318 13.86 12.84 -0.93
C ALA A 318 13.52 12.93 0.56
N VAL A 319 13.04 11.82 1.10
CA VAL A 319 12.82 11.58 2.53
C VAL A 319 13.33 10.18 2.88
N PRO A 320 14.06 9.99 4.00
CA PRO A 320 14.66 8.70 4.36
C PRO A 320 13.68 7.56 4.65
N LEU A 321 14.19 6.33 4.54
CA LEU A 321 13.53 5.11 4.99
C LEU A 321 13.74 4.89 6.49
N GLU A 322 13.07 5.68 7.31
CA GLU A 322 13.08 5.53 8.77
C GLU A 322 11.67 5.68 9.34
N ASP A 323 11.36 4.97 10.44
CA ASP A 323 10.02 4.98 11.04
C ASP A 323 9.54 6.38 11.40
N ARG A 324 10.44 7.26 11.86
CA ARG A 324 10.12 8.66 12.16
C ARG A 324 9.56 9.46 10.96
N PHE A 325 9.77 8.98 9.73
CA PHE A 325 9.21 9.55 8.50
C PHE A 325 8.02 8.74 7.95
N GLY A 326 7.68 7.62 8.57
CA GLY A 326 6.54 6.77 8.25
C GLY A 326 5.21 7.40 8.67
N TYR A 327 4.89 8.58 8.15
CA TYR A 327 3.60 9.26 8.34
C TYR A 327 3.12 9.86 7.03
N PHE A 328 1.83 9.68 6.73
CA PHE A 328 1.22 10.15 5.47
C PHE A 328 1.39 11.66 5.22
N GLY A 329 1.53 12.45 6.28
CA GLY A 329 1.80 13.89 6.18
C GLY A 329 3.12 14.22 5.46
N TYR A 330 4.15 13.37 5.54
CA TYR A 330 5.38 13.56 4.77
C TYR A 330 5.15 13.37 3.27
N VAL A 331 4.28 12.43 2.89
CA VAL A 331 3.93 12.19 1.49
C VAL A 331 3.09 13.34 0.95
N LYS A 332 1.92 13.58 1.57
CA LYS A 332 0.97 14.62 1.15
C LYS A 332 1.66 15.98 1.08
N LYS A 333 2.27 16.43 2.18
CA LYS A 333 2.78 17.81 2.25
C LYS A 333 4.00 18.03 1.36
N MET A 334 4.85 17.02 1.10
CA MET A 334 5.97 17.17 0.17
C MET A 334 5.45 17.33 -1.27
N VAL A 335 4.53 16.48 -1.71
CA VAL A 335 3.89 16.59 -3.03
C VAL A 335 3.27 17.97 -3.24
N LEU A 336 2.56 18.49 -2.23
CA LEU A 336 1.99 19.84 -2.28
C LEU A 336 3.04 20.96 -2.26
N THR A 337 4.17 20.75 -1.58
CA THR A 337 5.29 21.70 -1.58
C THR A 337 5.90 21.80 -2.98
N LEU A 338 6.20 20.66 -3.60
CA LEU A 338 6.73 20.58 -4.96
C LEU A 338 5.77 21.21 -5.98
N HIS A 339 4.47 20.93 -5.86
CA HIS A 339 3.45 21.58 -6.67
C HIS A 339 3.52 23.11 -6.55
N ASN A 340 3.54 23.64 -5.32
CA ASN A 340 3.57 25.09 -5.10
C ASN A 340 4.83 25.74 -5.67
N VAL A 341 5.99 25.10 -5.51
CA VAL A 341 7.25 25.58 -6.11
C VAL A 341 7.14 25.62 -7.64
N ALA A 342 6.66 24.53 -8.26
CA ALA A 342 6.49 24.47 -9.72
C ALA A 342 5.48 25.51 -10.24
N VAL A 343 4.37 25.75 -9.52
CA VAL A 343 3.39 26.79 -9.83
C VAL A 343 4.03 28.18 -9.77
N MET A 344 4.78 28.50 -8.70
CA MET A 344 5.49 29.77 -8.57
C MET A 344 6.51 29.99 -9.70
N LYS A 345 7.23 28.93 -10.10
CA LYS A 345 8.17 28.99 -11.24
C LYS A 345 7.49 29.29 -12.57
N ARG A 346 6.21 28.96 -12.71
CA ARG A 346 5.39 29.29 -13.89
C ARG A 346 4.79 30.70 -13.82
N GLY A 347 5.12 31.50 -12.79
CA GLY A 347 4.60 32.85 -12.58
C GLY A 347 3.19 32.89 -11.99
N LEU A 348 2.69 31.75 -11.51
CA LEU A 348 1.36 31.62 -10.94
C LEU A 348 1.41 31.73 -9.40
N MET A 349 0.32 32.18 -8.78
CA MET A 349 0.23 32.26 -7.32
C MET A 349 -0.47 31.00 -6.76
N PRO A 350 0.24 30.07 -6.09
CA PRO A 350 -0.43 29.00 -5.37
C PRO A 350 -1.18 29.55 -4.15
N PHE A 351 -2.30 28.93 -3.80
CA PHE A 351 -3.05 29.26 -2.59
C PHE A 351 -3.50 28.02 -1.83
N HIS A 352 -3.64 28.19 -0.51
CA HIS A 352 -4.31 27.24 0.37
C HIS A 352 -5.61 27.86 0.85
N GLY A 353 -6.73 27.41 0.31
CA GLY A 353 -8.01 28.08 0.49
C GLY A 353 -9.11 27.50 -0.38
N ALA A 354 -10.33 27.95 -0.09
CA ALA A 354 -11.50 27.59 -0.87
C ALA A 354 -11.76 28.67 -1.93
N PHE A 355 -11.91 28.27 -3.18
CA PHE A 355 -12.14 29.14 -4.32
C PHE A 355 -13.46 28.79 -4.98
N ALA A 356 -14.35 29.76 -5.12
CA ALA A 356 -15.67 29.56 -5.72
C ALA A 356 -16.02 30.67 -6.68
N ARG A 357 -16.72 30.31 -7.76
CA ARG A 357 -17.41 31.25 -8.63
C ARG A 357 -18.83 31.45 -8.11
N VAL A 358 -19.19 32.70 -7.90
CA VAL A 358 -20.50 33.13 -7.42
C VAL A 358 -21.19 33.90 -8.55
N ALA A 359 -22.37 33.44 -8.95
CA ALA A 359 -23.22 34.14 -9.91
C ALA A 359 -24.57 34.49 -9.28
N LEU A 360 -24.97 35.75 -9.40
CA LEU A 360 -26.23 36.28 -8.91
C LEU A 360 -27.31 36.22 -10.01
N ASP A 361 -28.58 36.25 -9.59
CA ASP A 361 -29.72 36.23 -10.52
C ASP A 361 -29.78 37.44 -11.46
N ASP A 362 -29.20 38.56 -11.04
CA ASP A 362 -29.09 39.77 -11.85
C ASP A 362 -27.94 39.74 -12.87
N GLY A 363 -27.26 38.60 -13.01
CA GLY A 363 -26.19 38.37 -13.98
C GLY A 363 -24.81 38.84 -13.52
N ARG A 364 -24.66 39.43 -12.33
CA ARG A 364 -23.34 39.74 -11.77
C ARG A 364 -22.62 38.47 -11.32
N GLU A 365 -21.32 38.44 -11.55
CA GLU A 365 -20.48 37.30 -11.24
C GLU A 365 -19.20 37.76 -10.54
N ALA A 366 -18.72 36.95 -9.60
CA ALA A 366 -17.46 37.19 -8.88
C ALA A 366 -16.77 35.86 -8.57
N ASN A 367 -15.44 35.88 -8.60
CA ASN A 367 -14.62 34.80 -8.08
C ASN A 367 -14.20 35.16 -6.66
N VAL A 368 -14.43 34.26 -5.71
CA VAL A 368 -14.18 34.47 -4.28
C VAL A 368 -13.16 33.45 -3.81
N LEU A 369 -12.00 33.91 -3.34
CA LEU A 369 -10.98 33.11 -2.68
C LEU A 369 -11.00 33.38 -1.18
N ILE A 370 -11.16 32.33 -0.39
CA ILE A 370 -11.14 32.36 1.08
C ILE A 370 -9.88 31.62 1.54
N ILE A 371 -8.91 32.36 2.05
CA ILE A 371 -7.64 31.82 2.56
C ILE A 371 -7.73 31.63 4.08
N GLY A 372 -7.26 30.49 4.57
CA GLY A 372 -7.20 30.18 6.00
C GLY A 372 -6.63 28.79 6.23
N ASP A 373 -6.18 28.52 7.45
CA ASP A 373 -5.70 27.20 7.84
C ASP A 373 -6.83 26.15 7.91
N THR A 374 -6.48 24.89 8.13
CA THR A 374 -7.48 23.84 8.36
C THR A 374 -8.33 24.18 9.58
N ALA A 375 -9.65 23.96 9.48
CA ALA A 375 -10.65 24.23 10.53
C ALA A 375 -10.80 25.72 10.95
N THR A 376 -10.43 26.68 10.09
CA THR A 376 -10.68 28.11 10.33
C THR A 376 -11.98 28.64 9.71
N GLY A 377 -12.94 27.77 9.38
CA GLY A 377 -14.25 28.20 8.89
C GLY A 377 -14.39 28.35 7.36
N LYS A 378 -13.46 27.84 6.54
CA LYS A 378 -13.49 28.03 5.08
C LYS A 378 -14.74 27.41 4.44
N SER A 379 -14.99 26.14 4.74
CA SER A 379 -16.13 25.38 4.20
C SER A 379 -17.46 25.89 4.77
N GLU A 380 -17.46 26.27 6.05
CA GLU A 380 -18.60 26.85 6.76
C GLU A 380 -18.98 28.22 6.16
N THR A 381 -17.99 29.03 5.77
CA THR A 381 -18.24 30.32 5.10
C THR A 381 -18.85 30.12 3.72
N LEU A 382 -18.40 29.14 2.94
CA LEU A 382 -19.00 28.81 1.65
C LEU A 382 -20.45 28.31 1.80
N GLU A 383 -20.72 27.46 2.78
CA GLU A 383 -22.08 26.99 3.03
C GLU A 383 -22.98 28.10 3.56
N ALA A 384 -22.46 28.98 4.43
CA ALA A 384 -23.19 30.17 4.89
C ALA A 384 -23.54 31.10 3.71
N LEU A 385 -22.63 31.31 2.76
CA LEU A 385 -22.90 32.07 1.53
C LEU A 385 -24.04 31.43 0.74
N ARG A 386 -24.06 30.10 0.63
CA ARG A 386 -25.12 29.35 -0.06
C ARG A 386 -26.49 29.53 0.60
N VAL A 387 -26.54 29.43 1.94
CA VAL A 387 -27.78 29.56 2.72
C VAL A 387 -28.31 31.00 2.71
N ILE A 388 -27.45 31.98 3.03
CA ILE A 388 -27.85 33.40 3.11
C ILE A 388 -28.22 33.94 1.71
N GLY A 389 -27.50 33.50 0.68
CA GLY A 389 -27.69 33.95 -0.68
C GLY A 389 -28.79 33.22 -1.46
N ALA A 390 -29.49 32.24 -0.88
CA ALA A 390 -30.38 31.33 -1.60
C ALA A 390 -31.46 32.02 -2.47
N GLY A 391 -31.90 33.23 -2.11
CA GLY A 391 -32.88 34.01 -2.88
C GLY A 391 -32.30 34.99 -3.90
N ARG A 392 -30.97 35.03 -4.07
CA ARG A 392 -30.26 35.94 -4.99
C ARG A 392 -29.16 35.24 -5.79
N LEU A 393 -28.83 34.00 -5.43
CA LEU A 393 -27.80 33.18 -6.04
C LEU A 393 -28.40 32.37 -7.16
N ARG A 394 -27.92 32.61 -8.37
CA ARG A 394 -28.18 31.76 -9.52
C ARG A 394 -27.29 30.52 -9.47
N GLU A 395 -26.02 30.70 -9.10
CA GLU A 395 -25.02 29.63 -9.06
C GLU A 395 -23.94 29.92 -8.01
N LEU A 396 -23.55 28.89 -7.27
CA LEU A 396 -22.32 28.86 -6.48
C LEU A 396 -21.56 27.60 -6.86
N ARG A 397 -20.48 27.77 -7.63
CA ARG A 397 -19.65 26.66 -8.12
C ARG A 397 -18.31 26.68 -7.38
N VAL A 398 -18.09 25.67 -6.55
CA VAL A 398 -16.78 25.43 -5.93
C VAL A 398 -15.79 24.99 -7.01
N VAL A 399 -14.69 25.73 -7.12
CA VAL A 399 -13.58 25.46 -8.04
C VAL A 399 -12.47 24.71 -7.32
N ALA A 400 -12.19 25.09 -6.08
CA ALA A 400 -11.26 24.41 -5.17
C ALA A 400 -11.74 24.54 -3.72
N ASP A 401 -11.47 23.56 -2.87
CA ASP A 401 -11.86 23.54 -1.45
C ASP A 401 -10.66 23.58 -0.49
N ASP A 402 -9.48 23.12 -0.93
CA ASP A 402 -8.26 23.07 -0.12
C ASP A 402 -7.06 23.79 -0.78
N MET A 403 -6.80 23.54 -2.07
CA MET A 403 -5.65 24.10 -2.78
C MET A 403 -5.96 24.44 -4.24
N GLY A 404 -5.25 25.44 -4.77
CA GLY A 404 -5.27 25.77 -6.19
C GLY A 404 -4.20 26.79 -6.56
N SER A 405 -4.30 27.35 -7.76
CA SER A 405 -3.42 28.42 -8.24
C SER A 405 -4.19 29.48 -9.02
N LEU A 406 -3.73 30.74 -8.95
CA LEU A 406 -4.25 31.86 -9.73
C LEU A 406 -3.25 32.28 -10.81
N GLU A 407 -3.80 32.72 -11.95
CA GLU A 407 -3.09 33.40 -13.04
C GLU A 407 -2.99 34.90 -12.80
#